data_AF-A0A7Z2QSH8-F1
#
_entry.id   AF-A0A7Z2QSH8-F1
#
_cell.length_a   1.000
_cell.length_b   1.000
_cell.length_c   1.000
_cell.angle_alpha   90.00
_cell.angle_beta   90.00
_cell.angle_gamma   90.00
#
_symmetry.space_group_name_H-M   'P 1'
#
loop_
_entity.id
_entity.type
_entity.pdbx_description
1 polymer ?
#
loop_
_entity_poly.entity_id
_entity_poly.type
_entity_poly.pdbx_seq_one_letter_code
_entity_poly.pdbx_strand_id
1 'polypeptide(L)'
;MTPVKDSSPKAVSVDAKQQKRRAENAEFLKNKNVKAFLDTLAQVEGGNYHAKFGYGWAAGWKSGKWTFSDESTHPGPGFGGSTTASGRYQITKATWSELSIKAMGLSDFSPGTQDLIAVELLRNVSAIEPLTGGDLKTAVGKASKKWEALPMGPGLANRPINGKPSGQPYTEYDEVEKIYKGFGGTVK
;
A
#
# COMPACT_ATOMS: atom_id res chain seq x y z
N MET A 1 0.42 -32.98 35.20
CA MET A 1 -0.47 -31.91 34.70
C MET A 1 0.35 -30.63 34.64
N THR A 2 0.76 -30.21 33.45
CA THR A 2 1.49 -28.96 33.24
C THR A 2 0.50 -27.79 33.33
N PRO A 3 0.79 -26.66 34.00
CA PRO A 3 -0.17 -25.58 34.13
C PRO A 3 -0.41 -24.93 32.77
N VAL A 4 -1.68 -24.77 32.39
CA VAL A 4 -2.08 -23.92 31.26
C VAL A 4 -1.66 -22.49 31.61
N LYS A 5 -0.69 -21.94 30.86
CA LYS A 5 -0.29 -20.54 30.98
C LYS A 5 -1.49 -19.66 30.62
N ASP A 6 -2.11 -19.05 31.64
CA ASP A 6 -3.16 -18.06 31.47
C ASP A 6 -2.60 -16.87 30.65
N SER A 7 -3.03 -16.80 29.38
CA SER A 7 -2.54 -15.86 28.37
C SER A 7 -3.45 -14.64 28.22
N SER A 8 -4.50 -14.55 29.04
CA SER A 8 -5.62 -13.60 28.90
C SER A 8 -5.22 -12.12 28.97
N PRO A 9 -4.33 -11.67 29.89
CA PRO A 9 -3.97 -10.24 29.97
C PRO A 9 -3.17 -9.75 28.76
N LYS A 10 -2.29 -10.62 28.20
CA LYS A 10 -1.48 -10.28 27.03
C LYS A 10 -2.34 -10.18 25.77
N ALA A 11 -3.29 -11.09 25.58
CA ALA A 11 -4.20 -11.07 24.44
C ALA A 11 -5.04 -9.78 24.39
N VAL A 12 -5.63 -9.38 25.52
CA VAL A 12 -6.40 -8.13 25.63
C VAL A 12 -5.54 -6.90 25.32
N SER A 13 -4.29 -6.88 25.78
CA SER A 13 -3.37 -5.76 25.48
C SER A 13 -2.95 -5.66 24.01
N VAL A 14 -2.90 -6.78 23.29
CA VAL A 14 -2.58 -6.80 21.85
C VAL A 14 -3.77 -6.31 21.04
N ASP A 15 -4.97 -6.79 21.34
CA ASP A 15 -6.19 -6.36 20.66
C ASP A 15 -6.42 -4.85 20.80
N ALA A 16 -6.23 -4.29 22.00
CA ALA A 16 -6.31 -2.84 22.22
C ALA A 16 -5.31 -2.04 21.36
N LYS A 17 -4.08 -2.55 21.17
CA LYS A 17 -3.08 -1.91 20.31
C LYS A 17 -3.47 -1.99 18.83
N GLN A 18 -3.99 -3.13 18.39
CA GLN A 18 -4.45 -3.34 17.02
C GLN A 18 -5.65 -2.45 16.71
N GLN A 19 -6.63 -2.36 17.62
CA GLN A 19 -7.77 -1.44 17.53
C GLN A 19 -7.32 0.02 17.41
N LYS A 20 -6.40 0.44 18.28
CA LYS A 20 -5.83 1.79 18.23
C LYS A 20 -5.16 2.05 16.87
N ARG A 21 -4.38 1.10 16.37
CA ARG A 21 -3.71 1.22 15.07
C ARG A 21 -4.71 1.41 13.93
N ARG A 22 -5.79 0.61 13.90
CA ARG A 22 -6.88 0.75 12.92
C ARG A 22 -7.54 2.12 13.00
N ALA A 23 -7.84 2.58 14.21
CA ALA A 23 -8.48 3.89 14.42
C ALA A 23 -7.59 5.05 13.94
N GLU A 24 -6.29 5.02 14.24
CA GLU A 24 -5.35 6.05 13.76
C GLU A 24 -5.25 6.04 12.22
N ASN A 25 -5.18 4.87 11.59
CA ASN A 25 -5.10 4.76 10.13
C ASN A 25 -6.41 5.20 9.45
N ALA A 26 -7.56 4.86 10.04
CA ALA A 26 -8.86 5.35 9.59
C ALA A 26 -8.99 6.87 9.72
N GLU A 27 -8.35 7.49 10.71
CA GLU A 27 -8.32 8.95 10.84
C GLU A 27 -7.53 9.59 9.72
N PHE A 28 -6.35 9.06 9.37
CA PHE A 28 -5.58 9.55 8.23
C PHE A 28 -6.33 9.44 6.91
N LEU A 29 -7.15 8.39 6.72
CA LEU A 29 -8.00 8.26 5.54
C LEU A 29 -9.00 9.40 5.39
N LYS A 30 -9.34 10.16 6.43
CA LYS A 30 -10.23 11.33 6.31
C LYS A 30 -9.53 12.54 5.70
N ASN A 31 -8.20 12.58 5.72
CA ASN A 31 -7.43 13.68 5.16
C ASN A 31 -7.45 13.63 3.62
N LYS A 32 -7.85 14.75 2.99
CA LYS A 32 -7.98 14.84 1.52
C LYS A 32 -6.66 14.57 0.77
N ASN A 33 -5.53 15.00 1.32
CA ASN A 33 -4.22 14.77 0.70
C ASN A 33 -3.83 13.30 0.79
N VAL A 34 -4.18 12.63 1.90
CA VAL A 34 -3.97 11.18 2.03
C VAL A 34 -4.81 10.44 1.00
N LYS A 35 -6.11 10.73 0.88
CA LYS A 35 -6.99 10.14 -0.13
C LYS A 35 -6.47 10.35 -1.56
N ALA A 36 -6.17 11.59 -1.93
CA ALA A 36 -5.68 11.93 -3.25
C ALA A 36 -4.37 11.18 -3.59
N PHE A 37 -3.50 10.97 -2.60
CA PHE A 37 -2.27 10.20 -2.80
C PHE A 37 -2.52 8.70 -2.98
N LEU A 38 -3.47 8.13 -2.24
CA LEU A 38 -3.87 6.72 -2.46
C LEU A 38 -4.47 6.53 -3.86
N ASP A 39 -5.27 7.48 -4.32
CA ASP A 39 -5.81 7.47 -5.69
C ASP A 39 -4.70 7.61 -6.74
N THR A 40 -3.71 8.45 -6.46
CA THR A 40 -2.50 8.58 -7.28
C THR A 40 -1.73 7.27 -7.37
N LEU A 41 -1.48 6.60 -6.22
CA LEU A 41 -0.81 5.30 -6.16
C LEU A 41 -1.55 4.26 -7.01
N ALA A 42 -2.87 4.19 -6.89
CA ALA A 42 -3.69 3.26 -7.67
C ALA A 42 -3.52 3.46 -9.18
N GLN A 43 -3.50 4.73 -9.61
CA GLN A 43 -3.34 5.07 -11.02
C GLN A 43 -1.94 4.72 -11.54
N VAL A 44 -0.87 5.07 -10.81
CA VAL A 44 0.51 4.82 -11.28
C VAL A 44 0.91 3.35 -11.21
N GLU A 45 0.35 2.58 -10.27
CA GLU A 45 0.55 1.12 -10.18
C GLU A 45 -0.32 0.35 -11.18
N GLY A 46 -1.33 0.99 -11.79
CA GLY A 46 -2.28 0.36 -12.71
C GLY A 46 -3.17 -0.70 -12.04
N GLY A 47 -3.32 -0.62 -10.72
CA GLY A 47 -4.07 -1.58 -9.90
C GLY A 47 -5.52 -1.15 -9.67
N ASN A 48 -6.39 -2.14 -9.50
CA ASN A 48 -7.68 -1.96 -8.84
C ASN A 48 -7.76 -2.87 -7.60
N TYR A 49 -8.81 -2.77 -6.81
CA TYR A 49 -8.95 -3.55 -5.57
C TYR A 49 -8.91 -5.08 -5.76
N HIS A 50 -9.10 -5.56 -6.98
CA HIS A 50 -9.16 -6.98 -7.34
C HIS A 50 -8.05 -7.41 -8.30
N ALA A 51 -7.05 -6.55 -8.54
CA ALA A 51 -5.98 -6.83 -9.49
C ALA A 51 -4.88 -7.69 -8.87
N LYS A 52 -4.36 -8.67 -9.59
CA LYS A 52 -3.12 -9.38 -9.27
C LYS A 52 -2.02 -8.87 -10.19
N PHE A 53 -0.76 -9.08 -9.80
CA PHE A 53 0.37 -8.83 -10.70
C PHE A 53 0.13 -9.47 -12.07
N GLY A 54 0.34 -8.71 -13.15
CA GLY A 54 -0.02 -9.09 -14.52
C GLY A 54 -1.33 -8.49 -15.04
N TYR A 55 -2.15 -7.92 -14.17
CA TYR A 55 -3.31 -7.15 -14.60
C TYR A 55 -2.88 -5.96 -15.48
N GLY A 56 -3.62 -5.71 -16.57
CA GLY A 56 -3.35 -4.61 -17.52
C GLY A 56 -2.31 -4.90 -18.60
N TRP A 57 -1.41 -5.88 -18.44
CA TRP A 57 -0.31 -6.09 -19.40
C TRP A 57 0.02 -7.56 -19.73
N ALA A 58 -0.21 -8.51 -18.81
CA ALA A 58 0.16 -9.89 -19.06
C ALA A 58 -0.89 -10.63 -19.91
N ALA A 59 -0.46 -11.67 -20.63
CA ALA A 59 -1.36 -12.49 -21.44
C ALA A 59 -2.56 -13.01 -20.61
N GLY A 60 -3.77 -12.80 -21.13
CA GLY A 60 -5.02 -13.16 -20.45
C GLY A 60 -5.58 -12.11 -19.48
N TRP A 61 -4.96 -10.93 -19.33
CA TRP A 61 -5.50 -9.89 -18.43
C TRP A 61 -6.92 -9.45 -18.81
N LYS A 62 -7.21 -9.33 -20.12
CA LYS A 62 -8.54 -8.96 -20.64
C LYS A 62 -9.64 -9.97 -20.31
N SER A 63 -9.28 -11.22 -19.99
CA SER A 63 -10.23 -12.26 -19.58
C SER A 63 -10.38 -12.36 -18.06
N GLY A 64 -9.82 -11.42 -17.29
CA GLY A 64 -9.84 -11.48 -15.82
C GLY A 64 -8.90 -12.52 -15.21
N LYS A 65 -7.96 -13.09 -15.98
CA LYS A 65 -7.03 -14.12 -15.46
C LYS A 65 -6.20 -13.62 -14.26
N TRP A 66 -5.88 -12.33 -14.26
CA TRP A 66 -5.06 -11.69 -13.24
C TRP A 66 -5.91 -10.86 -12.28
N THR A 67 -7.10 -11.36 -11.92
CA THR A 67 -7.95 -10.78 -10.88
C THR A 67 -8.31 -11.80 -9.82
N PHE A 68 -8.94 -11.36 -8.73
CA PHE A 68 -9.48 -12.21 -7.67
C PHE A 68 -10.85 -11.70 -7.21
N SER A 69 -11.68 -12.57 -6.64
CA SER A 69 -12.99 -12.21 -6.07
C SER A 69 -13.14 -12.62 -4.60
N ASP A 70 -12.31 -13.53 -4.11
CA ASP A 70 -12.26 -13.89 -2.70
C ASP A 70 -11.36 -12.89 -1.96
N GLU A 71 -11.98 -12.13 -1.07
CA GLU A 71 -11.33 -11.13 -0.22
C GLU A 71 -11.09 -11.65 1.20
N SER A 72 -11.44 -12.90 1.52
CA SER A 72 -11.26 -13.45 2.87
C SER A 72 -9.79 -13.59 3.28
N THR A 73 -8.87 -13.51 2.31
CA THR A 73 -7.42 -13.58 2.50
C THR A 73 -6.70 -12.92 1.34
N HIS A 74 -5.38 -12.73 1.45
CA HIS A 74 -4.56 -12.25 0.34
C HIS A 74 -4.55 -13.28 -0.82
N PRO A 75 -4.81 -12.89 -2.08
CA PRO A 75 -5.06 -13.80 -3.22
C PRO A 75 -3.83 -14.57 -3.75
N GLY A 76 -2.70 -14.52 -3.06
CA GLY A 76 -1.45 -15.15 -3.49
C GLY A 76 -0.82 -14.59 -4.78
N PRO A 77 0.02 -15.38 -5.47
CA PRO A 77 0.87 -14.89 -6.56
C PRO A 77 0.12 -14.58 -7.85
N GLY A 78 0.63 -13.61 -8.61
CA GLY A 78 0.12 -13.23 -9.94
C GLY A 78 0.90 -13.87 -11.10
N PHE A 79 1.00 -13.15 -12.22
CA PHE A 79 1.66 -13.61 -13.45
C PHE A 79 3.08 -14.13 -13.19
N GLY A 80 3.37 -15.32 -13.72
CA GLY A 80 4.67 -15.98 -13.60
C GLY A 80 5.04 -16.47 -12.20
N GLY A 81 4.19 -16.28 -11.19
CA GLY A 81 4.50 -16.69 -9.81
C GLY A 81 5.64 -15.90 -9.15
N SER A 82 6.15 -14.85 -9.81
CA SER A 82 7.35 -14.12 -9.42
C SER A 82 7.13 -13.19 -8.23
N THR A 83 5.90 -12.72 -8.04
CA THR A 83 5.52 -11.84 -6.92
C THR A 83 4.09 -12.12 -6.48
N THR A 84 3.82 -11.70 -5.24
CA THR A 84 2.48 -11.71 -4.63
C THR A 84 1.87 -10.32 -4.58
N ALA A 85 2.39 -9.34 -5.33
CA ALA A 85 1.77 -8.03 -5.44
C ALA A 85 0.31 -8.16 -5.95
N SER A 86 -0.64 -7.60 -5.20
CA SER A 86 -2.07 -7.62 -5.51
C SER A 86 -2.81 -6.43 -4.90
N GLY A 87 -4.03 -6.21 -5.37
CA GLY A 87 -4.89 -5.13 -4.94
C GLY A 87 -4.49 -3.77 -5.51
N ARG A 88 -5.21 -2.75 -5.04
CA ARG A 88 -5.13 -1.38 -5.53
C ARG A 88 -3.73 -0.78 -5.40
N TYR A 89 -3.00 -1.21 -4.38
CA TYR A 89 -1.68 -0.68 -4.02
C TYR A 89 -0.55 -1.70 -4.19
N GLN A 90 -0.80 -2.80 -4.93
CA GLN A 90 0.17 -3.87 -5.20
C GLN A 90 0.84 -4.41 -3.91
N ILE A 91 0.04 -4.59 -2.86
CA ILE A 91 0.46 -5.11 -1.55
C ILE A 91 0.93 -6.55 -1.72
N THR A 92 2.05 -6.92 -1.10
CA THR A 92 2.55 -8.30 -1.10
C THR A 92 1.99 -9.10 0.06
N LYS A 93 1.98 -10.43 -0.05
CA LYS A 93 1.53 -11.33 1.04
C LYS A 93 2.33 -11.14 2.33
N ALA A 94 3.63 -10.85 2.22
CA ALA A 94 4.48 -10.56 3.38
C ALA A 94 4.07 -9.25 4.08
N THR A 95 3.83 -8.20 3.30
CA THR A 95 3.34 -6.92 3.82
C THR A 95 1.96 -7.03 4.44
N TRP A 96 1.04 -7.75 3.80
CA TRP A 96 -0.29 -8.02 4.34
C TRP A 96 -0.20 -8.77 5.69
N SER A 97 0.60 -9.83 5.77
CA SER A 97 0.77 -10.58 7.03
C SER A 97 1.30 -9.68 8.16
N GLU A 98 2.29 -8.85 7.87
CA GLU A 98 2.89 -7.96 8.88
C GLU A 98 1.96 -6.82 9.30
N LEU A 99 1.40 -6.08 8.34
CA LEU A 99 0.68 -4.85 8.63
C LEU A 99 -0.82 -5.09 8.87
N SER A 100 -1.42 -6.02 8.14
CA SER A 100 -2.83 -6.37 8.32
C SER A 100 -3.02 -7.22 9.57
N ILE A 101 -2.38 -8.40 9.61
CA ILE A 101 -2.66 -9.38 10.66
C ILE A 101 -1.96 -8.99 11.96
N LYS A 102 -0.64 -8.77 11.95
CA LYS A 102 0.08 -8.52 13.20
C LYS A 102 -0.19 -7.11 13.74
N ALA A 103 -0.04 -6.08 12.90
CA ALA A 103 -0.17 -4.70 13.38
C ALA A 103 -1.63 -4.26 13.58
N MET A 104 -2.58 -4.78 12.79
CA MET A 104 -3.98 -4.35 12.81
C MET A 104 -5.00 -5.44 13.16
N GLY A 105 -4.62 -6.72 13.27
CA GLY A 105 -5.56 -7.80 13.59
C GLY A 105 -6.59 -8.06 12.49
N LEU A 106 -6.32 -7.65 11.24
CA LEU A 106 -7.21 -7.82 10.09
C LEU A 106 -6.73 -8.98 9.23
N SER A 107 -7.60 -9.98 9.01
CA SER A 107 -7.29 -11.20 8.27
C SER A 107 -7.88 -11.25 6.85
N ASP A 108 -8.66 -10.26 6.45
CA ASP A 108 -9.22 -10.15 5.11
C ASP A 108 -8.28 -9.33 4.18
N PHE A 109 -8.71 -9.15 2.94
CA PHE A 109 -8.05 -8.34 1.92
C PHE A 109 -9.07 -7.47 1.16
N SER A 110 -10.13 -7.07 1.86
CA SER A 110 -11.18 -6.19 1.35
C SER A 110 -10.65 -4.80 0.96
N PRO A 111 -11.37 -4.01 0.15
CA PRO A 111 -10.95 -2.66 -0.21
C PRO A 111 -10.56 -1.78 0.99
N GLY A 112 -11.37 -1.80 2.05
CA GLY A 112 -11.10 -1.02 3.27
C GLY A 112 -9.82 -1.49 3.98
N THR A 113 -9.57 -2.79 4.03
CA THR A 113 -8.33 -3.33 4.62
C THR A 113 -7.12 -2.97 3.77
N GLN A 114 -7.22 -3.00 2.44
CA GLN A 114 -6.14 -2.53 1.55
C GLN A 114 -5.81 -1.05 1.79
N ASP A 115 -6.81 -0.19 1.95
CA ASP A 115 -6.60 1.24 2.25
C ASP A 115 -5.87 1.44 3.57
N LEU A 116 -6.26 0.72 4.63
CA LEU A 116 -5.60 0.79 5.94
C LEU A 116 -4.15 0.31 5.88
N ILE A 117 -3.87 -0.74 5.09
CA ILE A 117 -2.49 -1.23 4.88
C ILE A 117 -1.66 -0.19 4.13
N ALA A 118 -2.22 0.47 3.11
CA ALA A 118 -1.53 1.51 2.35
C ALA A 118 -1.18 2.71 3.23
N VAL A 119 -2.10 3.15 4.10
CA VAL A 119 -1.80 4.16 5.11
C VAL A 119 -0.69 3.69 6.05
N GLU A 120 -0.73 2.46 6.53
CA GLU A 120 0.32 1.95 7.43
C GLU A 120 1.70 1.90 6.76
N LEU A 121 1.75 1.56 5.47
CA LEU A 121 2.98 1.63 4.68
C LEU A 121 3.52 3.05 4.63
N LEU A 122 2.67 4.05 4.37
CA LEU A 122 3.06 5.47 4.37
C LEU A 122 3.58 5.92 5.74
N ARG A 123 2.98 5.45 6.83
CA ARG A 123 3.46 5.71 8.19
C ARG A 123 4.84 5.10 8.43
N ASN A 124 5.04 3.84 8.04
CA ASN A 124 6.31 3.12 8.21
C ASN A 124 7.49 3.74 7.45
N VAL A 125 7.23 4.45 6.35
CA VAL A 125 8.26 5.22 5.64
C VAL A 125 8.25 6.72 5.97
N SER A 126 7.47 7.13 6.97
CA SER A 126 7.32 8.51 7.43
C SER A 126 6.81 9.49 6.35
N ALA A 127 6.08 8.99 5.36
CA ALA A 127 5.45 9.78 4.31
C ALA A 127 4.12 10.41 4.76
N ILE A 128 3.48 9.89 5.82
CA ILE A 128 2.15 10.36 6.24
C ILE A 128 2.15 11.83 6.67
N GLU A 129 3.13 12.28 7.47
CA GLU A 129 3.16 13.64 7.99
C GLU A 129 3.48 14.70 6.92
N PRO A 130 4.44 14.48 6.00
CA PRO A 130 4.58 15.35 4.84
C PRO A 130 3.29 15.44 4.03
N LEU A 131 2.59 14.32 3.86
CA LEU A 131 1.36 14.26 3.05
C LEU A 131 0.20 15.03 3.69
N THR A 132 -0.06 14.81 4.98
CA THR A 132 -1.06 15.60 5.74
C THR A 132 -0.66 17.08 5.77
N GLY A 133 0.64 17.36 5.81
CA GLY A 133 1.23 18.69 5.75
C GLY A 133 1.23 19.34 4.36
N GLY A 134 0.90 18.64 3.27
CA GLY A 134 0.93 19.17 1.90
C GLY A 134 2.33 19.25 1.26
N ASP A 135 3.36 18.69 1.89
CA ASP A 135 4.69 18.52 1.31
C ASP A 135 4.74 17.23 0.47
N LEU A 136 4.20 17.33 -0.75
CA LEU A 136 4.13 16.21 -1.68
C LEU A 136 5.52 15.72 -2.08
N LYS A 137 6.49 16.62 -2.27
CA LYS A 137 7.86 16.28 -2.67
C LYS A 137 8.48 15.30 -1.69
N THR A 138 8.45 15.62 -0.40
CA THR A 138 8.98 14.74 0.64
C THR A 138 8.14 13.47 0.78
N ALA A 139 6.80 13.56 0.66
CA ALA A 139 5.92 12.39 0.71
C ALA A 139 6.26 11.37 -0.39
N VAL A 140 6.39 11.81 -1.65
CA VAL A 140 6.74 10.97 -2.81
C VAL A 140 8.12 10.33 -2.61
N GLY A 141 9.13 11.12 -2.25
CA GLY A 141 10.48 10.59 -2.05
C GLY A 141 10.54 9.51 -0.96
N LYS A 142 9.75 9.67 0.12
CA LYS A 142 9.64 8.65 1.17
C LYS A 142 8.82 7.43 0.72
N ALA A 143 7.71 7.64 0.01
CA ALA A 143 6.85 6.58 -0.49
C ALA A 143 7.55 5.70 -1.56
N SER A 144 8.48 6.24 -2.34
CA SER A 144 9.30 5.48 -3.30
C SER A 144 10.06 4.30 -2.67
N LYS A 145 10.26 4.31 -1.34
CA LYS A 145 10.81 3.18 -0.56
C LYS A 145 9.86 2.00 -0.43
N LYS A 146 8.63 2.07 -0.93
CA LYS A 146 7.67 0.96 -0.96
C LYS A 146 7.11 0.72 -2.35
N TRP A 147 6.83 1.78 -3.09
CA TRP A 147 6.25 1.71 -4.44
C TRP A 147 7.30 2.09 -5.50
N GLU A 148 7.62 1.14 -6.37
CA GLU A 148 8.63 1.33 -7.42
C GLU A 148 8.12 2.16 -8.60
N ALA A 149 6.79 2.30 -8.73
CA ALA A 149 6.16 3.19 -9.69
C ALA A 149 6.38 4.69 -9.37
N LEU A 150 6.88 5.01 -8.18
CA LEU A 150 7.16 6.38 -7.75
C LEU A 150 8.62 6.78 -7.95
N PRO A 151 8.88 8.05 -8.33
CA PRO A 151 10.22 8.60 -8.38
C PRO A 151 10.71 8.92 -6.96
N MET A 152 12.03 9.05 -6.77
CA MET A 152 12.59 9.52 -5.50
C MET A 152 12.36 11.02 -5.27
N GLY A 153 11.92 11.76 -6.29
CA GLY A 153 11.63 13.19 -6.24
C GLY A 153 11.73 13.86 -7.62
N PRO A 154 11.63 15.19 -7.68
CA PRO A 154 11.77 15.96 -8.91
C PRO A 154 13.09 15.66 -9.63
N GLY A 155 13.02 15.25 -10.90
CA GLY A 155 14.18 14.92 -11.74
C GLY A 155 14.96 13.68 -11.29
N LEU A 156 14.42 12.87 -10.37
CA LEU A 156 15.07 11.66 -9.88
C LEU A 156 14.27 10.43 -10.30
N ALA A 157 14.99 9.39 -10.73
CA ALA A 157 14.38 8.10 -11.03
C ALA A 157 13.79 7.41 -9.79
N ASN A 158 13.12 6.28 -10.00
CA ASN A 158 12.75 5.39 -8.90
C ASN A 158 13.97 4.79 -8.18
N ARG A 159 13.73 4.21 -7.00
CA ARG A 159 14.82 3.66 -6.19
C ARG A 159 15.60 2.58 -6.95
N PRO A 160 16.94 2.55 -6.85
CA PRO A 160 17.71 1.41 -7.33
C PRO A 160 17.48 0.18 -6.44
N ILE A 161 17.51 -1.01 -7.04
CA ILE A 161 17.46 -2.30 -6.35
C ILE A 161 18.86 -2.91 -6.42
N ASN A 162 19.45 -3.20 -5.26
CA ASN A 162 20.81 -3.75 -5.14
C ASN A 162 21.87 -2.92 -5.91
N GLY A 163 21.74 -1.59 -5.87
CA GLY A 163 22.66 -0.65 -6.53
C GLY A 163 22.48 -0.56 -8.05
N LYS A 164 21.47 -1.21 -8.63
CA LYS A 164 21.15 -1.15 -10.06
C LYS A 164 19.79 -0.47 -10.28
N PRO A 165 19.55 0.17 -11.44
CA PRO A 165 18.20 0.60 -11.80
C PRO A 165 17.23 -0.57 -11.64
N SER A 166 16.04 -0.32 -11.07
CA SER A 166 15.03 -1.38 -10.85
C SER A 166 14.62 -2.07 -12.14
N GLY A 167 14.73 -1.36 -13.27
CA GLY A 167 14.23 -1.79 -14.58
C GLY A 167 12.70 -1.74 -14.69
N GLN A 168 12.01 -1.37 -13.61
CA GLN A 168 10.57 -1.13 -13.63
C GLN A 168 10.28 0.30 -14.10
N PRO A 169 9.32 0.48 -15.03
CA PRO A 169 8.80 1.80 -15.36
C PRO A 169 8.29 2.52 -14.11
N TYR A 170 8.47 3.84 -14.08
CA TYR A 170 7.94 4.71 -13.03
C TYR A 170 7.32 5.96 -13.65
N THR A 171 6.49 6.65 -12.88
CA THR A 171 5.88 7.92 -13.28
C THR A 171 6.75 9.08 -12.82
N GLU A 172 7.13 9.98 -13.72
CA GLU A 172 7.92 11.16 -13.38
C GLU A 172 7.19 12.08 -12.37
N TYR A 173 7.96 12.80 -11.55
CA TYR A 173 7.40 13.57 -10.43
C TYR A 173 6.32 14.56 -10.87
N ASP A 174 6.53 15.29 -11.96
CA ASP A 174 5.58 16.30 -12.44
C ASP A 174 4.24 15.67 -12.84
N GLU A 175 4.26 14.46 -13.41
CA GLU A 175 3.04 13.73 -13.73
C GLU A 175 2.39 13.16 -12.46
N VAL A 176 3.18 12.67 -11.49
CA VAL A 176 2.66 12.28 -10.16
C VAL A 176 1.95 13.45 -9.49
N GLU A 177 2.55 14.65 -9.49
CA GLU A 177 1.96 15.86 -8.91
C GLU A 177 0.67 16.27 -9.62
N LYS A 178 0.67 16.22 -10.96
CA LYS A 178 -0.52 16.51 -11.76
C LYS A 178 -1.66 15.54 -11.47
N ILE A 179 -1.39 14.24 -11.40
CA ILE A 179 -2.38 13.21 -11.03
C ILE A 179 -2.92 13.49 -9.62
N TYR A 180 -2.01 13.72 -8.66
CA TYR A 180 -2.35 14.01 -7.27
C TYR A 180 -3.25 15.25 -7.12
N LYS A 181 -2.93 16.34 -7.83
CA LYS A 181 -3.77 17.54 -7.88
C LYS A 181 -5.12 17.25 -8.55
N GLY A 182 -5.13 16.42 -9.60
CA GLY A 182 -6.34 15.96 -10.28
C GLY A 182 -7.31 15.22 -9.35
N PHE A 183 -6.79 14.47 -8.38
CA PHE A 183 -7.59 13.84 -7.32
C PHE A 183 -7.92 14.76 -6.14
N GLY A 184 -7.67 16.06 -6.25
CA GLY A 184 -7.99 17.07 -5.22
C GLY A 184 -6.93 17.24 -4.14
N GLY A 185 -5.75 16.64 -4.34
CA GLY A 185 -4.59 16.85 -3.49
C GLY A 185 -4.09 18.30 -3.56
N THR A 186 -3.62 18.82 -2.42
CA THR A 186 -3.04 20.16 -2.34
C THR A 186 -1.56 20.08 -2.00
N VAL A 187 -0.78 20.98 -2.60
CA VAL A 187 0.67 21.15 -2.39
C VAL A 187 0.87 22.54 -1.77
N LYS A 188 1.78 22.63 -0.79
CA LYS A 188 2.17 23.90 -0.16
C LYS A 188 3.34 24.57 -0.88
#